data_AF-A0A7C7L5E9-F1
#
_entry.id   AF-A0A7C7L5E9-F1
#
_cell.length_a   1.000
_cell.length_b   1.000
_cell.length_c   1.000
_cell.angle_alpha   90.00
_cell.angle_beta   90.00
_cell.angle_gamma   90.00
#
_symmetry.space_group_name_H-M   'P 1'
#
loop_
_entity.id
_entity.type
_entity.pdbx_description
1 polymer ?
#
loop_
_entity_poly.entity_id
_entity_poly.type
_entity_poly.pdbx_seq_one_letter_code
_entity_poly.pdbx_strand_id
1 'polypeptide(L)' 'MKFCSLTLGLVAALALSASAVAQDDDNQAKYDNKIAEPWIQNGSWELDHSNALARAESEGKYVLAYFSRSYSP' A
#
# COMPACT_ATOMS: atom_id res chain seq x y z
N MET A 1 -47.53 7.95 -1.49
CA MET A 1 -46.16 8.52 -1.36
C MET A 1 -45.17 7.44 -0.89
N LYS A 2 -45.03 6.31 -1.59
CA LYS A 2 -44.15 5.18 -1.20
C LYS A 2 -43.01 4.90 -2.20
N PHE A 3 -42.92 5.66 -3.29
CA PHE A 3 -41.91 5.46 -4.34
C PHE A 3 -40.62 6.26 -4.12
N CYS A 4 -40.56 7.20 -3.16
CA CYS A 4 -39.36 7.99 -2.86
C CYS A 4 -38.34 7.30 -1.96
N SER A 5 -38.71 6.25 -1.22
CA SER A 5 -37.80 5.60 -0.26
C SER A 5 -36.90 4.55 -0.91
N LEU A 6 -37.31 3.96 -2.03
CA LEU A 6 -36.51 2.95 -2.75
C LEU A 6 -35.34 3.58 -3.53
N THR A 7 -35.54 4.78 -4.08
CA THR A 7 -34.51 5.52 -4.81
C THR A 7 -33.39 6.03 -3.90
N LEU A 8 -33.70 6.39 -2.65
CA LEU A 8 -32.70 6.88 -1.70
C LEU A 8 -31.71 5.78 -1.27
N GLY A 9 -32.19 4.55 -1.09
CA GLY A 9 -31.34 3.40 -0.74
C GLY A 9 -30.40 2.98 -1.87
N LEU A 10 -30.86 3.05 -3.12
CA LEU A 10 -30.03 2.72 -4.28
C LEU A 10 -28.90 3.74 -4.49
N VAL A 11 -29.18 5.03 -4.31
CA VAL A 11 -28.16 6.09 -4.43
C VAL A 11 -27.10 5.99 -3.33
N ALA A 12 -27.50 5.68 -2.09
CA ALA A 12 -26.56 5.49 -0.99
C ALA A 12 -25.63 4.27 -1.21
N ALA A 13 -26.17 3.16 -1.74
CA ALA A 13 -25.38 1.97 -2.05
C ALA A 13 -24.36 2.21 -3.19
N LEU A 14 -24.74 2.99 -4.21
CA LEU A 14 -23.83 3.39 -5.30
C LEU A 14 -22.76 4.39 -4.84
N ALA A 15 -23.06 5.25 -3.87
CA ALA A 15 -22.08 6.20 -3.33
C ALA A 15 -21.01 5.51 -2.49
N LEU A 16 -21.37 4.46 -1.74
CA LEU A 16 -20.43 3.70 -0.91
C LEU A 16 -19.46 2.84 -1.74
N SER A 17 -19.90 2.30 -2.87
CA SER A 17 -19.04 1.49 -3.75
C SER A 17 -18.02 2.30 -4.55
N ALA A 18 -18.30 3.58 -4.84
CA ALA A 18 -17.38 4.46 -5.56
C ALA A 18 -16.11 4.82 -4.75
N SER A 19 -16.22 4.88 -3.42
CA SER A 19 -15.09 5.18 -2.53
C SER A 19 -14.08 4.04 -2.40
N ALA A 20 -14.51 2.78 -2.58
CA ALA A 20 -13.62 1.62 -2.45
C ALA A 20 -12.67 1.46 -3.65
N VAL A 21 -13.11 1.86 -4.85
CA VAL A 21 -12.34 1.69 -6.10
C VAL A 21 -11.33 2.81 -6.36
N ALA A 22 -11.44 3.96 -5.69
CA ALA A 22 -10.56 5.11 -5.94
C ALA A 22 -9.27 5.11 -5.08
N GLN A 23 -9.16 4.25 -4.06
CA GLN A 23 -8.05 4.31 -3.10
C GLN A 23 -6.95 3.26 -3.32
N ASP A 24 -7.22 2.19 -4.09
CA ASP A 24 -6.33 1.01 -4.12
C ASP A 24 -5.37 1.01 -5.33
N ASP A 25 -5.83 1.43 -6.52
CA ASP A 25 -5.04 1.34 -7.76
C ASP A 25 -3.75 2.20 -7.76
N ASP A 26 -3.70 3.27 -6.96
CA ASP A 26 -2.57 4.22 -6.97
C ASP A 26 -1.44 3.81 -6.01
N ASN A 27 -1.74 3.13 -4.90
CA ASN A 27 -0.72 2.82 -3.88
C ASN A 27 0.23 1.70 -4.31
N GLN A 28 -0.28 0.65 -4.97
CA GLN A 28 0.56 -0.43 -5.49
C GLN A 28 1.48 0.08 -6.59
N ALA A 29 0.96 0.87 -7.54
CA ALA A 29 1.77 1.48 -8.60
C ALA A 29 2.85 2.41 -8.03
N LYS A 30 2.54 3.21 -6.99
CA LYS A 30 3.51 4.05 -6.28
C LYS A 30 4.59 3.22 -5.59
N TYR A 31 4.21 2.10 -4.97
CA TYR A 31 5.15 1.17 -4.36
C TYR A 31 6.07 0.55 -5.41
N ASP A 32 5.51 0.01 -6.49
CA ASP A 32 6.25 -0.63 -7.59
C ASP A 32 7.27 0.34 -8.22
N ASN A 33 6.84 1.58 -8.47
CA ASN A 33 7.72 2.64 -8.96
C ASN A 33 8.84 2.98 -7.97
N LYS A 34 8.53 3.02 -6.66
CA LYS A 34 9.51 3.32 -5.61
C LYS A 34 10.58 2.23 -5.53
N ILE A 35 10.17 0.96 -5.46
CA ILE A 35 11.13 -0.15 -5.33
C ILE A 35 12.00 -0.32 -6.59
N ALA A 36 11.56 0.18 -7.74
CA ALA A 36 12.35 0.22 -8.96
C ALA A 36 13.45 1.31 -8.97
N GLU A 37 13.47 2.22 -7.99
CA GLU A 37 14.49 3.28 -7.95
C GLU A 37 15.91 2.69 -7.78
N PRO A 38 16.94 3.27 -8.45
CA PRO A 38 18.28 2.69 -8.47
C PRO A 38 18.92 2.47 -7.09
N TRP A 39 18.61 3.31 -6.11
CA TRP A 39 19.17 3.19 -4.76
C TRP A 39 18.58 1.99 -3.98
N ILE A 40 17.38 1.52 -4.34
CA ILE A 40 16.81 0.28 -3.80
C ILE A 40 17.36 -0.90 -4.59
N GLN A 41 17.27 -0.87 -5.93
CA GLN A 41 17.71 -1.98 -6.78
C GLN A 41 19.20 -2.31 -6.61
N ASN A 42 20.06 -1.29 -6.54
CA ASN A 42 21.50 -1.51 -6.40
C ASN A 42 21.92 -1.84 -4.95
N GLY A 43 21.05 -1.60 -3.97
CA GLY A 43 21.36 -1.76 -2.54
C GLY A 43 21.18 -3.17 -1.98
N SER A 44 20.61 -4.09 -2.77
CA SER A 44 20.26 -5.46 -2.30
C SER A 44 19.42 -5.45 -1.01
N TRP A 45 18.46 -4.51 -0.93
CA TRP A 45 17.55 -4.40 0.22
C TRP A 45 16.60 -5.60 0.28
N GLU A 46 16.38 -6.10 1.50
CA GLU A 46 15.27 -7.01 1.78
C GLU A 46 14.01 -6.17 2.03
N LEU A 47 12.92 -6.51 1.35
CA LEU A 47 11.65 -5.76 1.40
C LEU A 47 10.63 -6.42 2.35
N ASP A 48 10.85 -7.69 2.71
CA ASP A 48 10.05 -8.39 3.70
C ASP A 48 10.69 -8.31 5.10
N HIS A 49 9.97 -7.68 6.03
CA HIS A 49 10.45 -7.49 7.40
C HIS A 49 10.73 -8.81 8.13
N SER A 50 9.91 -9.85 7.89
CA SER A 50 10.08 -11.14 8.58
C SER A 50 11.32 -11.87 8.09
N ASN A 51 11.59 -11.83 6.78
CA ASN A 51 12.81 -12.37 6.19
C ASN A 51 14.05 -11.60 6.68
N ALA A 52 13.99 -10.28 6.74
CA ALA A 52 15.08 -9.44 7.23
C ALA A 52 15.42 -9.79 8.69
N LEU A 53 14.39 -9.95 9.54
CA LEU A 53 14.56 -10.29 10.95
C LEU A 53 15.15 -11.70 11.12
N ALA A 54 14.59 -12.71 10.45
CA ALA A 54 15.08 -14.09 10.51
C ALA A 54 16.55 -14.19 10.07
N ARG A 55 16.92 -13.47 9.01
CA ARG A 55 18.30 -13.39 8.55
C ARG A 55 19.22 -12.73 9.58
N ALA A 56 18.82 -11.59 10.14
CA ALA A 56 19.59 -10.87 11.15
C ALA A 56 19.82 -11.71 12.42
N GLU A 57 18.79 -12.44 12.88
CA GLU A 57 18.89 -13.38 14.00
C GLU A 57 19.89 -14.50 13.70
N SER A 58 19.80 -15.11 12.50
CA SER A 58 20.72 -16.19 12.09
C SER A 58 22.19 -15.73 11.97
N GLU A 59 22.39 -14.47 11.58
CA GLU A 59 23.72 -13.88 11.38
C GLU A 59 24.27 -13.18 12.64
N GLY A 60 23.48 -13.06 13.71
CA GLY A 60 23.85 -12.32 14.92
C GLY A 60 24.05 -10.82 14.66
N LYS A 61 23.26 -10.23 13.75
CA LYS A 61 23.37 -8.82 13.32
C LYS A 61 22.13 -8.01 13.68
N TYR A 62 22.26 -6.69 13.57
CA TYR A 62 21.14 -5.77 13.68
C TYR A 62 20.46 -5.51 12.32
N VAL A 63 19.17 -5.19 12.36
CA VAL A 63 18.42 -4.72 11.18
C VAL A 63 18.54 -3.20 11.08
N LEU A 64 19.01 -2.72 9.93
CA LEU A 64 18.84 -1.32 9.52
C LEU A 64 17.57 -1.22 8.67
N ALA A 65 16.52 -0.62 9.22
CA ALA A 65 15.28 -0.38 8.50
C ALA A 65 15.19 1.08 8.04
N TYR A 66 14.79 1.30 6.79
CA TYR A 66 14.54 2.63 6.24
C TYR A 66 13.13 2.69 5.66
N PHE A 67 12.30 3.58 6.20
CA PHE A 67 10.92 3.78 5.76
C PHE A 67 10.84 5.00 4.85
N SER A 68 10.46 4.79 3.59
CA SER A 68 10.26 5.86 2.62
C SER A 68 8.77 6.14 2.40
N ARG A 69 8.45 7.35 1.93
CA ARG A 69 7.08 7.77 1.58
C ARG A 69 7.05 8.04 0.08
N SER A 70 6.01 7.60 -0.60
CA SER A 70 5.85 7.81 -2.05
C SER A 70 5.26 9.16 -2.43
N TYR A 71 4.68 9.91 -1.48
CA TYR A 71 3.95 11.17 -1.73
C TYR A 71 4.63 12.43 -1.16
N SER A 72 5.82 12.32 -0.55
CA SER A 72 6.57 13.47 -0.02
C SER A 72 8.07 13.24 -0.24
N PRO A 73 8.77 14.15 -0.95
CA PRO A 73 10.23 14.19 -0.98
C PRO A 73 10.82 14.39 0.42
#